data_AF-A0AAU9TVN0-F1
#
_entry.id   AF-A0AAU9TVN0-F1
#
_cell.length_a   1.000
_cell.length_b   1.000
_cell.length_c   1.000
_cell.angle_alpha   90.00
_cell.angle_beta   90.00
_cell.angle_gamma   90.00
#
_symmetry.space_group_name_H-M   'P 1'
#
loop_
_entity.id
_entity.type
_entity.pdbx_description
1 polymer ?
#
loop_
_entity_poly.entity_id
_entity_poly.type
_entity_poly.pdbx_seq_one_letter_code
_entity_poly.pdbx_strand_id
1 'polypeptide(L)' 'MKTCLVFAILLMVALATFAQSEEIVEVVPNEQVHTLQKRQLNRLPGCQLWECAANCRRRGFSGGYCAFTGCFCY' A
#
# COMPACT_ATOMS: atom_id res chain seq x y z
N MET A 1 -16.29 35.58 -38.58
CA MET A 1 -16.93 36.04 -37.32
C MET A 1 -17.48 34.88 -36.50
N LYS A 2 -18.28 33.97 -37.06
CA LYS A 2 -18.86 32.82 -36.31
C LYS A 2 -17.82 31.77 -35.88
N THR A 3 -16.79 31.55 -36.68
CA THR A 3 -15.68 30.62 -36.39
C THR A 3 -14.86 31.03 -35.17
N CYS A 4 -14.66 32.33 -34.95
CA CYS A 4 -13.95 32.83 -33.75
C CYS A 4 -14.73 32.54 -32.47
N LEU A 5 -16.06 32.66 -32.49
CA LEU A 5 -16.92 32.32 -31.36
C LEU A 5 -16.87 30.83 -31.05
N VAL A 6 -16.85 29.97 -32.07
CA VAL A 6 -16.74 28.51 -31.89
C VAL A 6 -15.41 28.14 -31.23
N PHE A 7 -14.29 28.71 -31.68
CA PHE A 7 -12.98 28.47 -31.07
C PHE A 7 -12.91 28.95 -29.61
N ALA A 8 -13.47 30.12 -29.32
CA ALA A 8 -13.52 30.65 -27.96
C ALA A 8 -14.34 29.74 -27.03
N ILE A 9 -15.48 29.21 -27.49
CA ILE A 9 -16.30 28.28 -26.71
C ILE A 9 -15.56 26.95 -26.47
N LEU A 10 -14.90 26.39 -27.50
CA LEU A 10 -14.13 25.15 -27.37
C LEU A 10 -12.96 25.30 -26.38
N LEU A 11 -12.26 26.43 -26.41
CA LEU A 11 -11.18 26.73 -25.44
C LEU A 11 -11.71 26.82 -24.01
N MET A 12 -12.85 27.48 -23.80
CA MET A 12 -13.45 27.58 -22.46
C MET A 12 -13.92 26.23 -21.91
N VAL A 13 -14.50 25.38 -22.76
CA VAL A 13 -14.90 24.02 -22.37
C VAL A 13 -13.68 23.16 -22.04
N ALA A 14 -12.61 23.25 -22.84
CA ALA A 14 -11.37 22.55 -22.55
C ALA A 14 -10.80 22.98 -21.18
N LEU A 15 -10.68 24.28 -20.92
CA LEU A 15 -10.22 24.80 -19.63
C LEU A 15 -11.09 24.35 -18.45
N ALA A 16 -12.41 24.29 -18.62
CA ALA A 16 -13.33 23.81 -17.59
C ALA A 16 -13.18 22.29 -17.32
N THR A 17 -12.85 21.49 -18.33
CA THR A 17 -12.59 20.04 -18.14
C THR A 17 -11.27 19.74 -17.42
N PHE A 18 -10.27 20.62 -17.52
CA PHE A 18 -9.01 20.48 -16.75
C PHE A 18 -9.16 20.89 -15.27
N ALA A 19 -10.29 21.49 -14.86
CA ALA A 19 -10.54 21.85 -13.46
C ALA A 19 -11.02 20.67 -12.59
N GLN A 20 -11.08 19.44 -13.14
CA GLN A 20 -11.29 18.20 -12.38
C GLN A 20 -10.18 17.19 -12.65
N SER A 21 -8.93 17.53 -12.33
CA SER A 21 -7.90 16.52 -12.07
C SER A 21 -6.69 17.12 -11.34
N GLU A 22 -6.83 17.35 -10.03
CA GLU A 22 -5.71 17.46 -9.11
C GLU A 22 -6.06 16.73 -7.81
N GLU A 23 -6.05 15.39 -7.83
CA GLU A 23 -5.47 14.71 -6.67
C GLU A 23 -3.97 14.71 -6.91
N ILE A 24 -3.27 15.65 -6.28
CA ILE A 24 -1.84 15.55 -6.04
C ILE A 24 -1.68 14.35 -5.10
N VAL A 25 -1.62 13.14 -5.66
CA VAL A 25 -1.06 12.00 -4.96
C VAL A 25 0.41 12.36 -4.79
N GLU A 26 0.81 12.72 -3.57
CA GLU A 26 2.22 12.68 -3.16
C GLU A 26 2.74 11.29 -3.52
N VAL A 27 3.45 11.21 -4.65
CA VAL A 27 4.32 10.08 -4.93
C VAL A 27 5.48 10.25 -3.96
N VAL A 28 5.29 9.71 -2.76
CA VAL A 28 6.37 9.50 -1.79
C VAL A 28 7.50 8.81 -2.57
N PRO A 29 8.69 9.43 -2.67
CA PRO A 29 9.77 8.86 -3.43
C PRO A 29 10.04 7.45 -2.92
N ASN A 30 10.16 6.54 -3.89
CA ASN A 30 10.56 5.16 -3.76
C ASN A 30 11.92 5.08 -3.05
N GLU A 31 11.91 5.23 -1.73
CA GLU A 31 13.05 4.92 -0.90
C GLU A 31 13.18 3.40 -0.91
N GLN A 32 14.27 2.96 -1.52
CA GLN A 32 14.77 1.60 -1.59
C GLN A 32 14.97 1.05 -0.18
N VAL A 33 13.88 0.73 0.51
CA VAL A 33 13.99 -0.05 1.73
C VAL A 33 14.07 -1.51 1.32
N HIS A 34 15.29 -1.95 1.06
CA HIS A 34 15.70 -3.34 1.24
C HIS A 34 15.49 -3.74 2.71
N THR A 35 14.25 -3.75 3.20
CA THR A 35 13.89 -4.45 4.44
C THR A 35 13.07 -5.63 4.02
N LEU A 36 13.76 -6.77 4.01
CA LEU A 36 13.22 -8.12 4.09
C LEU A 36 11.77 -8.20 3.67
N GLN A 37 11.59 -8.44 2.37
CA GLN A 37 10.53 -9.25 1.80
C GLN A 37 9.71 -9.87 2.92
N LYS A 38 8.65 -9.14 3.34
CA LYS A 38 7.68 -9.56 4.34
C LYS A 38 6.97 -10.71 3.67
N ARG A 39 7.68 -11.85 3.65
CA ARG A 39 7.27 -13.10 3.05
C ARG A 39 5.95 -13.32 3.76
N GLN A 40 4.86 -13.06 3.05
CA GLN A 40 3.51 -13.50 3.37
C GLN A 40 3.53 -15.04 3.30
N LEU A 41 4.50 -15.65 3.98
CA LEU A 41 4.74 -17.06 4.01
C LEU A 41 3.90 -17.54 5.16
N ASN A 42 2.85 -18.23 4.78
CA ASN A 42 1.93 -18.94 5.65
C ASN A 42 0.95 -18.03 6.36
N ARG A 43 -0.03 -17.53 5.61
CA ARG A 43 -1.39 -17.42 6.14
C ARG A 43 -1.92 -18.83 6.39
N LEU A 44 -1.43 -19.49 7.44
CA LEU A 44 -2.25 -20.54 8.05
C LEU A 44 -3.48 -19.82 8.62
N PRO A 45 -4.70 -20.24 8.26
CA PRO A 45 -5.91 -19.60 8.79
C PRO A 45 -5.86 -19.68 10.32
N GLY A 46 -5.72 -18.52 10.97
CA GLY A 46 -5.63 -18.40 12.43
C GLY A 46 -4.23 -18.24 13.03
N CYS A 47 -3.13 -18.26 12.25
CA CYS A 47 -1.79 -18.00 12.78
C CYS A 47 -1.06 -16.89 12.02
N GLN A 48 -0.97 -15.72 12.65
CA GLN A 48 -0.15 -14.61 12.15
C GLN A 48 1.30 -14.79 12.59
N LEU A 49 2.20 -15.08 11.64
CA LEU A 49 3.62 -15.34 11.90
C LEU A 49 4.28 -14.22 12.73
N TRP A 50 3.99 -12.96 12.39
CA TRP A 50 4.56 -11.80 13.09
C TRP A 50 4.08 -11.71 14.54
N GLU A 51 2.81 -12.03 14.78
CA GLU A 51 2.18 -11.97 16.09
C GLU A 51 2.67 -13.12 16.98
N CYS A 52 2.80 -14.32 16.40
CA CYS A 52 3.41 -15.48 17.04
C CYS A 52 4.86 -15.18 17.47
N ALA A 53 5.71 -14.73 16.54
CA ALA A 53 7.09 -14.41 16.85
C ALA A 53 7.24 -13.24 17.85
N ALA A 54 6.35 -12.25 17.82
CA ALA A 54 6.34 -11.15 18.79
C ALA A 54 5.94 -11.63 20.19
N ASN A 55 4.91 -12.48 20.31
CA ASN A 55 4.45 -13.02 21.57
C ASN A 55 5.50 -13.96 22.20
N CYS A 56 6.13 -14.82 21.40
CA CYS A 56 7.22 -15.67 21.88
C CYS A 56 8.39 -14.85 22.43
N ARG A 57 8.80 -13.78 21.74
CA ARG A 57 9.84 -12.86 22.23
C ARG A 57 9.47 -12.17 23.53
N ARG A 58 8.21 -11.75 23.71
CA ARG A 58 7.72 -11.19 24.99
C ARG A 58 7.80 -12.18 26.15
N ARG A 59 7.74 -13.48 25.86
CA ARG A 59 7.87 -14.56 26.85
C ARG A 59 9.32 -14.99 27.10
N GLY A 60 10.30 -14.39 26.42
CA GLY A 60 11.73 -14.68 26.59
C GLY A 60 12.31 -15.69 25.59
N PHE A 61 11.53 -16.13 24.60
CA PHE A 61 12.02 -17.01 23.53
C PHE A 61 12.72 -16.20 22.44
N SER A 62 13.58 -16.85 21.67
CA SER A 62 14.31 -16.20 20.56
C SER A 62 13.37 -15.85 19.40
N GLY A 63 12.34 -16.66 19.19
CA GLY A 63 11.35 -16.44 18.14
C GLY A 63 10.20 -17.42 18.21
N GLY A 64 9.41 -17.45 17.12
CA GLY A 64 8.32 -18.40 16.97
C GLY A 64 7.90 -18.56 15.52
N TYR A 65 7.27 -19.69 15.22
CA TYR A 65 6.76 -20.01 13.88
C TYR A 65 5.36 -20.62 13.96
N CYS A 66 4.62 -20.49 12.85
CA CYS A 66 3.30 -21.10 12.70
C CYS A 66 3.42 -22.52 12.14
N ALA A 67 2.89 -23.50 12.88
CA ALA A 67 2.63 -24.85 12.40
C ALA A 67 1.13 -25.08 12.25
N PHE A 68 0.73 -26.19 11.61
CA PHE A 68 -0.69 -26.56 11.42
C PHE A 68 -1.51 -26.56 12.72
N THR A 69 -0.87 -26.86 13.85
CA THR A 69 -1.51 -26.93 15.17
C THR A 69 -1.46 -25.61 15.96
N GLY A 70 -0.79 -24.57 15.45
CA GLY A 70 -0.70 -23.26 16.10
C GLY A 70 0.70 -22.65 16.12
N CYS A 71 0.91 -21.68 17.02
CA CYS A 71 2.17 -20.98 17.22
C CYS A 71 3.12 -21.77 18.14
N PHE A 72 4.36 -21.97 17.71
CA PHE A 72 5.42 -22.62 18.49
C PHE A 72 6.56 -21.63 18.76
N CYS A 73 7.02 -21.57 20.01
CA CYS A 73 8.14 -20.75 20.44
C CYS A 73 9.42 -21.59 20.57
N TYR A 74 10.56 -21.00 20.23
CA TYR A 74 11.90 -21.61 20.36
C TYR A 74 12.93 -20.63 20.91
#